data_AF-A0A8H7LAL7-F1
#
_entry.id   AF-A0A8H7LAL7-F1
#
_cell.length_a   1.000
_cell.length_b   1.000
_cell.length_c   1.000
_cell.angle_alpha   90.00
_cell.angle_beta   90.00
_cell.angle_gamma   90.00
#
_symmetry.space_group_name_H-M   'P 1'
#
loop_
_entity.id
_entity.type
_entity.pdbx_description
1 polymer ?
#
loop_
_entity_poly.entity_id
_entity_poly.type
_entity_poly.pdbx_seq_one_letter_code
_entity_poly.pdbx_strand_id
1 'polypeptide(L)'
;MNAAKDSSELIAKLRTYHAAAQMALKDDVKRNKYKNYGLDLIQGKIVNEASAGVLEPTLLKIKSLKLALEACISILRIDTMITVAPEPEKEDPHQH
;
A
#
# COMPACT_ATOMS: atom_id res chain seq x y z
N MET A 1 -1.20 5.05 -13.21
CA MET A 1 -1.17 3.65 -12.71
C MET A 1 -0.39 2.78 -13.69
N ASN A 2 0.26 1.71 -13.22
CA ASN A 2 1.12 0.83 -14.02
C ASN A 2 0.42 0.18 -15.23
N ALA A 3 -0.91 0.19 -15.27
CA ALA A 3 -1.71 -0.38 -16.36
C ALA A 3 -2.02 0.59 -17.52
N ALA A 4 -1.47 1.82 -17.52
CA ALA A 4 -1.72 2.87 -18.53
C ALA A 4 -3.21 3.25 -18.74
N LYS A 5 -4.07 2.97 -17.75
CA LYS A 5 -5.49 3.34 -17.73
C LYS A 5 -5.74 4.61 -16.94
N ASP A 6 -6.89 5.24 -17.16
CA ASP A 6 -7.32 6.40 -16.38
C ASP A 6 -7.56 6.00 -14.90
N SER A 7 -6.58 6.32 -14.07
CA SER A 7 -6.65 6.06 -12.64
C SER A 7 -7.66 6.96 -11.93
N SER A 8 -7.90 8.18 -12.43
CA SER A 8 -8.82 9.12 -11.80
C SER A 8 -10.25 8.59 -11.87
N GLU A 9 -10.65 8.08 -13.03
CA GLU A 9 -11.95 7.45 -13.22
C GLU A 9 -12.12 6.19 -12.36
N LEU A 10 -11.13 5.28 -12.40
CA LEU A 10 -11.20 4.01 -11.68
C LEU A 10 -11.21 4.18 -10.16
N ILE A 11 -10.38 5.09 -9.64
CA ILE A 11 -10.34 5.38 -8.20
C ILE A 11 -11.61 6.09 -7.76
N ALA A 12 -12.13 7.04 -8.55
CA ALA A 12 -13.38 7.72 -8.22
C ALA A 12 -14.54 6.72 -8.11
N LYS A 13 -14.69 5.83 -9.10
CA LYS A 13 -15.69 4.75 -9.06
C LYS A 13 -15.45 3.82 -7.86
N LEU A 14 -14.21 3.44 -7.55
CA LEU A 14 -13.96 2.54 -6.41
C LEU A 14 -14.38 3.19 -5.09
N ARG A 15 -14.05 4.47 -4.91
CA ARG A 15 -14.43 5.24 -3.72
C ARG A 15 -15.94 5.32 -3.54
N THR A 16 -16.72 5.52 -4.61
CA THR A 16 -18.18 5.59 -4.50
C THR A 16 -18.78 4.25 -4.07
N TYR A 17 -18.29 3.12 -4.60
CA TYR A 17 -18.72 1.78 -4.19
C TYR A 17 -18.42 1.50 -2.71
N HIS A 18 -17.20 1.81 -2.27
CA HIS A 18 -16.80 1.62 -0.87
C HIS A 18 -17.57 2.54 0.07
N ALA A 19 -17.78 3.81 -0.27
CA ALA A 19 -18.61 4.72 0.51
C ALA A 19 -20.07 4.21 0.61
N ALA A 20 -20.62 3.72 -0.51
CA ALA A 20 -21.95 3.14 -0.52
C ALA A 20 -22.06 1.89 0.36
N ALA A 21 -20.99 1.10 0.51
CA ALA A 21 -20.93 -0.06 1.40
C ALA A 21 -20.91 0.35 2.88
N GLN A 22 -20.15 1.39 3.24
CA GLN A 22 -20.05 1.87 4.61
C GLN A 22 -21.36 2.49 5.13
N MET A 23 -22.17 3.06 4.24
CA MET A 23 -23.47 3.63 4.56
C MET A 23 -24.64 2.62 4.48
N ALA A 24 -24.37 1.37 4.10
CA ALA A 24 -25.41 0.36 3.93
C ALA A 24 -25.94 -0.10 5.29
N LEU A 25 -27.25 -0.30 5.37
CA LEU A 25 -27.85 -1.04 6.48
C LEU A 25 -27.44 -2.52 6.40
N LYS A 26 -27.51 -3.25 7.53
CA LYS A 26 -27.03 -4.65 7.60
C LYS A 26 -27.81 -5.61 6.70
N ASP A 27 -29.06 -5.30 6.41
CA ASP A 27 -29.98 -6.03 5.54
C ASP A 27 -29.76 -5.77 4.05
N ASP A 28 -29.07 -4.70 3.67
CA ASP A 28 -28.70 -4.45 2.28
C ASP A 28 -27.49 -5.31 1.86
N VAL A 29 -27.77 -6.57 1.57
CA VAL A 29 -26.77 -7.57 1.15
C VAL A 29 -26.00 -7.13 -0.10
N LYS A 30 -26.64 -6.38 -1.01
CA LYS A 30 -26.02 -5.96 -2.27
C LYS A 30 -24.95 -4.90 -2.00
N ARG A 31 -25.30 -3.83 -1.29
CA ARG A 31 -24.34 -2.74 -0.97
C ARG A 31 -23.26 -3.20 -0.02
N ASN A 32 -23.56 -4.10 0.93
CA ASN A 32 -22.55 -4.66 1.84
C ASN A 32 -21.45 -5.45 1.12
N LYS A 33 -21.72 -6.00 -0.07
CA LYS A 33 -20.70 -6.71 -0.88
C LYS A 33 -19.73 -5.76 -1.58
N TYR A 34 -20.06 -4.48 -1.73
CA TYR A 34 -19.20 -3.51 -2.41
C TYR A 34 -17.87 -3.27 -1.68
N LYS A 35 -17.76 -3.62 -0.39
CA LYS A 35 -16.48 -3.60 0.36
C LYS A 35 -15.41 -4.55 -0.21
N ASN A 36 -15.82 -5.59 -0.94
CA ASN A 36 -14.90 -6.56 -1.57
C ASN A 36 -14.56 -6.18 -3.02
N TYR A 37 -15.02 -5.03 -3.49
CA TYR A 37 -14.72 -4.58 -4.85
C TYR A 37 -13.30 -3.98 -4.92
N GLY A 38 -12.62 -4.23 -6.03
CA GLY A 38 -11.27 -3.77 -6.31
C GLY A 38 -11.09 -3.40 -7.77
N LEU A 39 -9.84 -3.31 -8.21
CA LEU A 39 -9.47 -2.83 -9.55
C LEU A 39 -9.00 -3.99 -10.43
N ASP A 40 -9.76 -4.31 -11.47
CA ASP A 40 -9.30 -5.16 -12.57
C ASP A 40 -8.48 -4.28 -13.53
N LEU A 41 -7.16 -4.45 -13.48
CA LEU A 41 -6.23 -3.71 -14.33
C LEU A 41 -6.19 -4.22 -15.77
N ILE A 42 -6.56 -5.49 -16.02
CA ILE A 42 -6.58 -6.09 -17.36
C ILE A 42 -7.72 -5.50 -18.17
N GLN A 43 -8.92 -5.43 -17.59
CA GLN A 43 -10.11 -4.92 -18.28
C GLN A 43 -10.38 -3.44 -17.97
N GLY A 44 -9.84 -2.91 -16.88
CA GLY A 44 -9.96 -1.48 -16.55
C GLY A 44 -11.31 -1.16 -15.94
N LYS A 45 -11.81 -2.08 -15.12
CA LYS A 45 -13.12 -2.00 -14.50
C LYS A 45 -13.03 -2.38 -13.03
N ILE A 46 -14.12 -2.14 -12.31
CA ILE A 46 -14.21 -2.54 -10.91
C ILE A 46 -14.92 -3.88 -10.85
N VAL A 47 -14.34 -4.82 -10.12
CA VAL A 47 -14.87 -6.18 -9.96
C VAL A 47 -14.92 -6.56 -8.49
N ASN A 48 -15.76 -7.52 -8.16
CA ASN A 48 -15.71 -8.17 -6.86
C ASN A 48 -14.52 -9.13 -6.82
N GLU A 49 -13.46 -8.76 -6.11
CA GLU A 49 -12.20 -9.50 -6.08
C GLU A 49 -12.34 -10.89 -5.47
N ALA A 50 -13.25 -11.04 -4.50
CA ALA A 50 -13.53 -12.34 -3.89
C ALA A 50 -14.13 -13.32 -4.89
N SER A 51 -14.95 -12.83 -5.82
CA SER A 51 -15.53 -13.65 -6.90
C SER A 51 -14.57 -13.83 -8.08
N ALA A 52 -13.66 -12.87 -8.30
CA ALA A 52 -12.61 -12.95 -9.32
C ALA A 52 -11.43 -13.87 -8.89
N GLY A 53 -11.40 -14.33 -7.64
CA GLY A 53 -10.35 -15.19 -7.09
C GLY A 53 -9.10 -14.44 -6.65
N VAL A 54 -9.14 -13.11 -6.59
CA VAL A 54 -8.02 -12.27 -6.14
C VAL A 54 -8.11 -12.14 -4.62
N LEU A 55 -7.41 -13.02 -3.93
CA LEU A 55 -7.40 -13.10 -2.47
C LEU A 55 -6.01 -12.83 -1.92
N GLU A 56 -5.97 -12.13 -0.79
CA GLU A 56 -4.74 -11.86 -0.07
C GLU A 56 -4.93 -12.24 1.41
N PRO A 57 -3.97 -12.93 2.04
CA PRO A 57 -4.04 -13.26 3.46
C PRO A 57 -4.08 -12.01 4.34
N THR A 58 -5.05 -11.96 5.27
CA THR A 58 -5.20 -10.86 6.23
C THR A 58 -3.92 -10.60 7.04
N LEU A 59 -3.19 -11.66 7.38
CA LEU A 59 -1.93 -11.56 8.12
C LEU A 59 -0.89 -10.71 7.38
N LEU A 60 -0.81 -10.82 6.04
CA LEU A 60 0.17 -10.08 5.24
C LEU A 60 -0.16 -8.58 5.21
N LYS A 61 -1.44 -8.22 5.01
CA LYS A 61 -1.89 -6.82 5.04
C LYS A 61 -1.59 -6.15 6.38
N ILE A 62 -1.87 -6.83 7.50
CA ILE A 62 -1.62 -6.29 8.84
C ILE A 62 -0.11 -6.10 9.09
N LYS A 63 0.71 -7.10 8.74
CA LYS A 63 2.17 -7.01 8.93
C LYS A 63 2.77 -5.91 8.07
N SER A 64 2.34 -5.79 6.82
CA SER A 64 2.83 -4.75 5.88
C SER A 64 2.61 -3.34 6.43
N LEU A 65 1.40 -3.04 6.92
CA LEU A 65 1.09 -1.73 7.50
C LEU A 65 1.90 -1.43 8.77
N LYS A 66 2.06 -2.43 9.66
CA LYS A 66 2.84 -2.27 10.90
C LYS A 66 4.30 -1.96 10.60
N LEU A 67 4.94 -2.74 9.72
CA LEU A 67 6.34 -2.55 9.37
C LEU A 67 6.57 -1.22 8.63
N ALA A 68 5.68 -0.85 7.72
CA ALA A 68 5.75 0.43 7.02
C ALA A 68 5.63 1.61 7.99
N LEU A 69 4.74 1.51 8.99
CA LEU A 69 4.56 2.55 9.99
C LEU A 69 5.79 2.70 10.90
N GLU A 70 6.38 1.60 11.38
CA GLU A 70 7.60 1.66 12.19
C GLU A 70 8.74 2.38 11.44
N ALA A 71 8.98 2.00 10.18
CA ALA A 71 9.98 2.66 9.34
C ALA A 71 9.65 4.14 9.09
N CYS A 72 8.38 4.47 8.84
CA CYS A 72 7.93 5.84 8.64
C CYS A 72 8.16 6.70 9.88
N ILE A 73 7.82 6.20 11.07
CA ILE A 73 8.03 6.90 12.34
C ILE A 73 9.53 7.08 12.61
N SER A 74 10.35 6.05 12.36
CA SER A 74 11.81 6.16 12.50
C SER A 74 12.37 7.29 11.65
N ILE A 75 11.93 7.42 10.40
CA ILE A 75 12.37 8.48 9.49
C ILE A 75 11.83 9.85 9.92
N LEU A 76 10.54 9.94 10.25
CA LEU A 76 9.88 11.20 10.62
C LEU A 76 10.47 11.85 11.89
N ARG A 77 11.05 11.03 12.78
CA ARG A 77 11.69 11.48 14.02
C ARG A 77 13.13 11.96 13.84
N ILE A 78 13.73 11.79 12.66
CA ILE A 78 15.07 12.30 12.38
C ILE A 78 14.97 13.81 12.22
N ASP A 79 15.51 14.53 13.20
CA ASP A 79 15.64 15.99 13.12
C ASP A 79 16.92 16.40 12.38
N THR A 80 18.02 15.69 12.63
CA THR A 80 19.34 15.99 12.04
C THR A 80 19.99 14.73 11.47
N MET A 81 20.54 14.83 10.26
CA MET A 81 21.35 13.79 9.63
C MET A 81 22.82 14.21 9.65
N ILE A 82 23.67 13.44 10.35
CA ILE A 82 25.12 13.68 10.41
C ILE A 82 25.81 12.64 9.52
N THR A 83 26.62 13.11 8.58
CA THR A 83 27.46 12.25 7.74
C THR A 83 28.92 12.46 8.14
N VAL A 84 29.58 11.38 8.56
CA VAL A 84 31.00 11.41 8.96
C VAL A 84 31.84 10.94 7.79
N ALA A 85 32.93 11.66 7.49
CA ALA A 85 33.89 11.23 6.48
C ALA A 85 34.57 9.92 6.93
N PRO A 86 34.83 8.98 6.02
CA PRO A 86 35.56 7.76 6.35
C PRO A 86 36.94 8.09 6.93
N GLU A 87 37.41 7.30 7.89
CA GLU A 87 38.77 7.45 8.41
C GLU A 87 39.78 7.20 7.28
N PRO A 88 40.86 8.01 7.19
CA PRO A 88 41.94 7.72 6.26
C PRO A 88 42.54 6.34 6.56
N GLU A 89 42.95 5.62 5.51
CA GLU A 89 43.64 4.34 5.67
C GLU A 89 44.85 4.52 6.58
N LYS A 90 44.94 3.67 7.62
CA LYS A 90 46.12 3.64 8.49
C LYS A 90 47.30 3.16 7.63
N GLU A 91 48.26 4.04 7.37
CA GLU A 91 49.54 3.63 6.79
C GLU A 91 50.16 2.59 7.72
N ASP A 92 50.40 1.38 7.19
CA ASP A 92 51.05 0.29 7.90
C ASP A 92 52.53 0.66 8.09
N PRO A 93 53.02 0.86 9.33
CA PRO A 93 54.41 1.26 9.59
C PRO A 93 55.43 0.17 9.24
N HIS A 94 55.00 -0.99 8.73
CA HIS A 94 55.87 -2.09 8.31
C HIS A 94 55.93 -2.32 6.79
N GLN A 95 55.42 -1.40 5.96
CA GLN A 95 55.70 -1.41 4.52
C GLN A 95 57.08 -0.77 4.23
N HIS A 96 58.14 -1.56 4.43
CA HIS A 96 59.47 -1.33 3.87
C HIS A 96 59.96 -2.57 3.14
#